data_AF-A0A534JSI8-F1
#
_entry.id   AF-A0A534JSI8-F1
#
_cell.length_a   1.000
_cell.length_b   1.000
_cell.length_c   1.000
_cell.angle_alpha   90.00
_cell.angle_beta   90.00
_cell.angle_gamma   90.00
#
_symmetry.space_group_name_H-M   'P 1'
#
loop_
_entity.id
_entity.type
_entity.pdbx_description
1 polymer ?
#
loop_
_entity_poly.entity_id
_entity_poly.type
_entity_poly.pdbx_seq_one_letter_code
_entity_poly.pdbx_strand_id
1 'polypeptide(L)'
;YVVYLVAQLLVLYLSRTREYYADAYSGAATRDPHLLASALTKITYGLSLAREDSEPSGLRAFMIGDPVKAADDYETLRDKMTAYDLDHDGQIDAYELQKAVEQERKSHWRRANELFGTHPPTYMRILMLEEMEQEIKTGGLPQNIYKFV
;
A
#
# COMPACT_ATOMS: atom_id res chain seq x y z
N TYR A 1 -27.63 -18.69 -0.49
CA TYR A 1 -26.15 -18.64 -0.50
C TYR A 1 -25.58 -17.78 -1.64
N VAL A 2 -26.08 -17.86 -2.88
CA VAL A 2 -25.58 -17.02 -4.00
C VAL A 2 -25.69 -15.52 -3.71
N VAL A 3 -26.82 -15.04 -3.19
CA VAL A 3 -27.02 -13.63 -2.82
C VAL A 3 -26.01 -13.16 -1.77
N TYR A 4 -25.69 -14.00 -0.78
CA TYR A 4 -24.69 -13.69 0.24
C TYR A 4 -23.29 -13.55 -0.37
N LEU A 5 -22.91 -14.46 -1.27
CA LEU A 5 -21.62 -14.39 -1.96
C LEU A 5 -21.50 -13.14 -2.83
N VAL A 6 -22.56 -12.78 -3.57
CA VAL A 6 -22.59 -11.56 -4.38
C VAL A 6 -22.51 -10.30 -3.50
N ALA A 7 -23.28 -10.26 -2.40
CA ALA A 7 -23.22 -9.14 -1.46
C ALA A 7 -21.82 -8.98 -0.84
N GLN A 8 -21.16 -10.08 -0.47
CA GLN A 8 -19.80 -10.06 0.06
C GLN A 8 -18.80 -9.48 -0.95
N LEU A 9 -18.88 -9.89 -2.22
CA LEU A 9 -18.04 -9.37 -3.29
C LEU A 9 -18.28 -7.87 -3.55
N LEU A 10 -19.53 -7.41 -3.46
CA LEU A 10 -19.88 -6.00 -3.59
C LEU A 10 -19.30 -5.16 -2.43
N VAL A 11 -19.38 -5.65 -1.19
CA VAL A 11 -18.79 -4.96 -0.03
C VAL A 11 -17.28 -4.82 -0.18
N LEU A 12 -16.60 -5.89 -0.59
CA LEU A 12 -15.15 -5.86 -0.85
C LEU A 12 -14.80 -4.90 -2.00
N TYR A 13 -15.61 -4.88 -3.06
CA TYR A 13 -15.43 -3.93 -4.16
C TYR A 13 -15.58 -2.48 -3.70
N LEU A 14 -16.65 -2.15 -2.99
CA LEU A 14 -16.88 -0.80 -2.45
C LEU A 14 -15.77 -0.36 -1.49
N SER A 15 -15.27 -1.25 -0.65
CA SER A 15 -14.13 -0.99 0.23
C SER A 15 -12.89 -0.57 -0.57
N ARG A 16 -12.58 -1.32 -1.64
CA ARG A 16 -11.43 -1.02 -2.51
C ARG A 16 -11.58 0.29 -3.26
N THR A 17 -12.75 0.55 -3.82
CA THR A 17 -13.04 1.83 -4.48
C THR A 17 -12.85 3.00 -3.51
N ARG A 18 -13.38 2.91 -2.30
CA ARG A 18 -13.24 3.97 -1.28
C ARG A 18 -11.77 4.31 -0.99
N GLU A 19 -10.87 3.32 -0.94
CA GLU A 19 -9.43 3.55 -0.71
C GLU A 19 -8.81 4.42 -1.81
N TYR A 20 -9.06 4.09 -3.09
CA TYR A 20 -8.54 4.87 -4.22
C TYR A 20 -9.08 6.31 -4.22
N TYR A 21 -10.38 6.49 -3.92
CA TYR A 21 -10.96 7.83 -3.79
C TYR A 21 -10.34 8.62 -2.62
N ALA A 22 -10.03 7.95 -1.51
CA ALA A 22 -9.37 8.57 -0.36
C ALA A 22 -7.93 8.97 -0.69
N ASP A 23 -7.17 8.13 -1.39
CA ASP A 23 -5.81 8.44 -1.83
C ASP A 23 -5.78 9.60 -2.82
N ALA A 24 -6.68 9.58 -3.81
CA ALA A 24 -6.79 10.62 -4.82
C ALA A 24 -7.16 11.97 -4.19
N TYR A 25 -8.13 11.97 -3.27
CA TYR A 25 -8.50 13.17 -2.53
C TYR A 25 -7.36 13.67 -1.65
N SER A 26 -6.66 12.78 -0.95
CA SER A 26 -5.56 13.15 -0.05
C SER A 26 -4.39 13.76 -0.81
N GLY A 27 -3.98 13.16 -1.94
CA GLY A 27 -2.91 13.69 -2.80
C GLY A 27 -3.29 15.05 -3.41
N ALA A 28 -4.55 15.23 -3.82
CA ALA A 28 -5.04 16.52 -4.32
C ALA A 28 -5.10 17.59 -3.22
N ALA A 29 -5.55 17.23 -2.01
CA ALA A 29 -5.69 18.14 -0.87
C ALA A 29 -4.33 18.63 -0.35
N THR A 30 -3.31 17.74 -0.29
CA THR A 30 -1.96 18.12 0.11
C THR A 30 -1.17 18.81 -0.99
N ARG A 31 -1.63 18.71 -2.25
CA ARG A 31 -0.90 19.10 -3.47
C ARG A 31 0.46 18.42 -3.62
N ASP A 32 0.65 17.31 -2.90
CA ASP A 32 1.90 16.56 -2.90
C ASP A 32 1.59 15.06 -2.82
N PRO A 33 1.19 14.43 -3.95
CA PRO A 33 0.97 12.99 -4.01
C PRO A 33 2.26 12.19 -3.80
N HIS A 34 3.42 12.79 -4.07
CA HIS A 34 4.73 12.15 -3.88
C HIS A 34 4.96 11.74 -2.43
N LEU A 35 4.69 12.66 -1.51
CA LEU A 35 4.83 12.40 -0.08
C LEU A 35 3.90 11.28 0.38
N LEU A 36 2.68 11.21 -0.17
CA LEU A 36 1.74 10.14 0.15
C LEU A 36 2.21 8.79 -0.41
N ALA A 37 2.69 8.76 -1.66
CA ALA A 37 3.27 7.58 -2.28
C ALA A 37 4.50 7.08 -1.52
N SER A 38 5.39 7.98 -1.11
CA SER A 38 6.58 7.70 -0.31
C SER A 38 6.23 7.19 1.09
N ALA A 39 5.24 7.80 1.75
CA ALA A 39 4.77 7.38 3.07
C ALA A 39 4.11 5.99 3.02
N LEU A 40 3.27 5.74 2.00
CA LEU A 40 2.60 4.46 1.82
C LEU A 40 3.62 3.36 1.50
N THR A 41 4.54 3.65 0.58
CA THR A 41 5.71 2.83 0.26
C THR A 41 6.51 2.47 1.50
N LYS A 42 6.82 3.45 2.35
CA LYS A 42 7.44 3.22 3.65
C LYS A 42 6.54 2.30 4.46
N ILE A 43 5.32 2.64 4.78
CA ILE A 43 4.45 1.78 5.61
C ILE A 43 4.34 0.32 5.11
N THR A 44 4.33 0.09 3.80
CA THR A 44 4.09 -1.26 3.25
C THR A 44 5.34 -2.07 2.92
N TYR A 45 6.42 -1.40 2.55
CA TYR A 45 7.69 -2.04 2.20
C TYR A 45 8.80 -1.64 3.15
N GLY A 46 8.83 -0.40 3.62
CA GLY A 46 9.86 0.15 4.51
C GLY A 46 9.30 0.91 5.71
N LEU A 47 8.55 0.23 6.58
CA LEU A 47 8.13 0.79 7.87
C LEU A 47 9.39 0.70 8.70
N SER A 48 10.30 1.64 8.39
CA SER A 48 11.54 1.99 9.07
C SER A 48 11.81 1.05 10.23
N LEU A 49 12.72 0.08 10.02
CA LEU A 49 13.56 -0.48 11.08
C LEU A 49 12.96 -0.26 12.46
N ALA A 50 12.09 -1.17 12.89
CA ALA A 50 12.16 -1.53 14.29
C ALA A 50 13.59 -2.06 14.43
N ARG A 51 14.49 -1.14 14.80
CA ARG A 51 15.77 -1.41 15.40
C ARG A 51 15.52 -2.60 16.31
N GLU A 52 16.34 -3.65 16.25
CA GLU A 52 16.03 -4.95 16.86
C GLU A 52 15.62 -4.85 18.36
N ASP A 53 15.91 -3.70 18.99
CA ASP A 53 15.58 -3.23 20.32
C ASP A 53 14.28 -2.38 20.48
N SER A 54 13.46 -2.18 19.45
CA SER A 54 12.26 -1.33 19.52
C SER A 54 10.96 -2.14 19.42
N GLU A 55 10.15 -2.05 20.48
CA GLU A 55 8.83 -2.67 20.60
C GLU A 55 7.98 -2.41 19.34
N PRO A 56 7.12 -3.36 18.91
CA PRO A 56 6.20 -3.25 17.76
C PRO A 56 5.07 -2.19 17.95
N SER A 57 5.29 -1.24 18.84
CA SER A 57 4.41 -0.16 19.25
C SER A 57 4.02 0.80 18.11
N GLY A 58 4.90 1.01 17.12
CA GLY A 58 4.67 1.98 16.04
C GLY A 58 3.45 1.68 15.16
N LEU A 59 3.23 0.42 14.76
CA LEU A 59 2.07 0.03 13.94
C LEU A 59 0.76 0.10 14.74
N ARG A 60 0.82 -0.27 16.02
CA ARG A 60 -0.33 -0.19 16.93
C ARG A 60 -0.70 1.27 17.22
N ALA A 61 0.28 2.14 17.40
CA ALA A 61 0.09 3.57 17.66
C ALA A 61 -0.59 4.29 16.50
N PHE A 62 -0.32 3.90 15.26
CA PHE A 62 -0.98 4.45 14.08
C PHE A 62 -2.28 3.73 13.69
N MET A 63 -2.68 2.68 14.43
CA MET A 63 -3.84 1.82 14.11
C MET A 63 -3.82 1.30 12.66
N ILE A 64 -2.63 1.05 12.11
CA ILE A 64 -2.47 0.57 10.73
C ILE A 64 -2.84 -0.93 10.63
N GLY A 65 -2.74 -1.68 11.73
CA GLY A 65 -3.11 -3.10 11.82
C GLY A 65 -4.08 -3.40 12.96
N ASP A 66 -4.75 -4.56 12.87
CA ASP A 66 -5.58 -5.08 13.97
C ASP A 66 -4.66 -5.42 15.15
N PRO A 67 -4.85 -4.83 16.35
CA PRO A 67 -3.98 -5.08 17.50
C PRO A 67 -3.92 -6.55 17.89
N VAL A 68 -4.95 -7.35 17.54
CA VAL A 68 -5.01 -8.79 17.79
C VAL A 68 -4.15 -9.58 16.79
N LYS A 69 -4.05 -9.13 15.53
CA LYS A 69 -3.25 -9.77 14.48
C LYS A 69 -1.86 -9.16 14.28
N ALA A 70 -1.53 -8.12 15.04
CA ALA A 70 -0.29 -7.39 14.92
C ALA A 70 0.99 -8.26 15.02
N ALA A 71 0.93 -9.41 15.72
CA ALA A 71 2.04 -10.35 15.78
C ALA A 71 2.24 -11.10 14.46
N ASP A 72 1.16 -11.65 13.89
CA ASP A 72 1.19 -12.34 12.59
C ASP A 72 1.56 -11.37 11.45
N ASP A 73 1.08 -10.13 11.52
CA ASP A 73 1.44 -9.06 10.59
C ASP A 73 2.93 -8.75 10.68
N TYR A 74 3.51 -8.75 11.89
CA TYR A 74 4.94 -8.52 12.10
C TYR A 74 5.80 -9.65 11.52
N GLU A 75 5.42 -10.92 11.72
CA GLU A 75 6.12 -12.05 11.09
C GLU A 75 6.06 -11.96 9.57
N THR A 76 4.89 -11.64 9.01
CA THR A 76 4.72 -11.46 7.57
C THR A 76 5.59 -10.33 7.01
N LEU A 77 5.72 -9.23 7.76
CA LEU A 77 6.60 -8.12 7.40
C LEU A 77 8.08 -8.51 7.48
N ARG A 78 8.48 -9.30 8.48
CA ARG A 78 9.86 -9.81 8.63
C ARG A 78 10.25 -10.75 7.49
N ASP A 79 9.33 -11.61 7.05
CA ASP A 79 9.55 -12.49 5.91
C ASP A 79 9.70 -11.70 4.61
N LYS A 80 8.85 -10.69 4.41
CA LYS A 80 8.96 -9.78 3.26
C LYS A 80 10.26 -8.98 3.29
N MET A 81 10.66 -8.50 4.46
CA MET A 81 11.93 -7.79 4.66
C MET A 81 13.09 -8.69 4.23
N THR A 82 13.16 -9.92 4.75
CA THR A 82 14.21 -10.89 4.38
C THR A 82 14.23 -11.22 2.88
N ALA A 83 13.07 -11.14 2.20
CA ALA A 83 12.97 -11.41 0.78
C ALA A 83 13.38 -10.23 -0.12
N TYR A 84 13.28 -8.99 0.38
CA TYR A 84 13.45 -7.78 -0.42
C TYR A 84 14.69 -6.95 -0.05
N ASP A 85 15.18 -7.06 1.19
CA ASP A 85 16.47 -6.55 1.67
C ASP A 85 17.59 -7.45 1.14
N LEU A 86 18.19 -7.05 0.01
CA LEU A 86 19.18 -7.85 -0.73
C LEU A 86 20.58 -7.71 -0.14
N ASP A 87 20.88 -6.59 0.50
CA ASP A 87 22.18 -6.31 1.11
C ASP A 87 22.22 -6.57 2.63
N HIS A 88 21.06 -6.88 3.22
CA HIS A 88 20.86 -7.19 4.63
C HIS A 88 21.26 -6.03 5.57
N ASP A 89 21.13 -4.78 5.11
CA ASP A 89 21.41 -3.60 5.91
C ASP A 89 20.22 -3.18 6.80
N GLY A 90 19.09 -3.87 6.65
CA GLY A 90 17.87 -3.65 7.39
C GLY A 90 17.00 -2.50 6.85
N GLN A 91 17.41 -1.84 5.77
CA GLN A 91 16.68 -0.81 5.07
C GLN A 91 16.24 -1.35 3.71
N ILE A 92 15.23 -0.70 3.12
CA ILE A 92 14.87 -0.98 1.73
C ILE A 92 15.18 0.27 0.94
N ASP A 93 16.19 0.19 0.08
CA ASP A 93 16.55 1.30 -0.79
C ASP A 93 15.54 1.48 -1.95
N ALA A 94 15.69 2.55 -2.73
CA ALA A 94 14.78 2.84 -3.84
C ALA A 94 14.81 1.76 -4.94
N TYR A 95 15.95 1.07 -5.12
CA TYR A 95 16.14 0.02 -6.12
C TYR A 95 15.52 -1.31 -5.67
N GLU A 96 15.74 -1.70 -4.43
CA GLU A 96 15.15 -2.87 -3.78
C GLU A 96 13.63 -2.76 -3.69
N LEU A 97 13.13 -1.57 -3.35
CA LEU A 97 11.72 -1.27 -3.38
C LEU A 97 11.13 -1.48 -4.77
N GLN A 98 11.77 -0.92 -5.80
CA GLN A 98 11.29 -1.06 -7.18
C GLN A 98 11.23 -2.53 -7.59
N LYS A 99 12.22 -3.32 -7.18
CA LYS A 99 12.27 -4.76 -7.42
C LYS A 99 11.18 -5.51 -6.64
N ALA A 100 10.90 -5.13 -5.39
CA ALA A 100 9.84 -5.70 -4.57
C ALA A 100 8.46 -5.46 -5.20
N VAL A 101 8.20 -4.23 -5.65
CA VAL A 101 6.99 -3.86 -6.40
C VAL A 101 6.89 -4.67 -7.70
N GLU A 102 7.98 -4.83 -8.44
CA GLU A 102 7.97 -5.62 -9.68
C GLU A 102 7.68 -7.11 -9.44
N GLN A 103 8.23 -7.67 -8.36
CA GLN A 103 8.03 -9.06 -7.97
C GLN A 103 6.58 -9.30 -7.52
N GLU A 104 6.00 -8.37 -6.74
CA GLU A 104 4.58 -8.43 -6.39
C GLU A 104 3.69 -8.34 -7.62
N ARG A 105 4.02 -7.46 -8.58
CA ARG A 105 3.32 -7.35 -9.86
C ARG A 105 3.33 -8.67 -10.64
N LYS A 106 4.40 -9.48 -10.59
CA LYS A 106 4.52 -10.75 -11.33
C LYS A 106 3.82 -11.94 -10.66
N SER A 107 3.47 -11.84 -9.37
CA SER A 107 2.89 -12.98 -8.63
C SER A 107 1.40 -13.19 -8.96
N HIS A 108 1.12 -14.09 -9.90
CA HIS A 108 -0.24 -14.50 -10.29
C HIS A 108 -1.08 -15.04 -9.10
N TRP A 109 -0.44 -15.69 -8.13
CA TRP A 109 -1.10 -16.23 -6.94
C TRP A 109 -1.54 -15.15 -5.95
N ARG A 110 -0.77 -14.06 -5.79
CA ARG A 110 -1.22 -12.91 -4.99
C ARG A 110 -2.39 -12.20 -5.66
N ARG A 111 -2.39 -12.14 -7.00
CA ARG A 111 -3.49 -11.57 -7.79
C ARG A 111 -4.84 -12.24 -7.56
N ALA A 112 -4.87 -13.56 -7.34
CA ALA A 112 -6.09 -14.29 -6.97
C ALA A 112 -6.60 -13.92 -5.56
N ASN A 113 -5.68 -13.66 -4.62
CA ASN A 113 -6.02 -13.19 -3.27
C ASN A 113 -6.51 -11.73 -3.25
N GLU A 114 -6.23 -10.93 -4.29
CA GLU A 114 -6.73 -9.55 -4.44
C GLU A 114 -8.27 -9.50 -4.53
N LEU A 115 -8.90 -10.54 -5.08
CA LEU A 115 -10.36 -10.65 -5.16
C LEU A 115 -11.02 -10.83 -3.79
N PHE A 116 -10.27 -11.33 -2.80
CA PHE A 116 -10.75 -11.57 -1.43
C PHE A 116 -10.14 -10.58 -0.42
N GLY A 117 -9.26 -9.68 -0.85
CA GLY A 117 -8.66 -8.63 -0.02
C GLY A 117 -9.64 -7.47 0.25
N THR A 118 -9.60 -6.93 1.48
CA THR A 118 -10.41 -5.76 1.89
C THR A 118 -9.87 -4.43 1.38
N HIS A 119 -8.61 -4.41 0.94
CA HIS A 119 -7.90 -3.25 0.40
C HIS A 119 -7.28 -3.58 -0.96
N PRO A 120 -7.15 -2.59 -1.86
CA PRO A 120 -6.45 -2.80 -3.12
C PRO A 120 -4.95 -3.01 -2.84
N PRO A 121 -4.23 -3.67 -3.76
CA PRO A 121 -2.80 -3.87 -3.62
C PRO A 121 -2.07 -2.55 -3.47
N THR A 122 -1.13 -2.48 -2.53
CA THR A 122 -0.46 -1.21 -2.23
C THR A 122 0.34 -0.68 -3.41
N TYR A 123 1.01 -1.54 -4.18
CA TYR A 123 1.72 -1.10 -5.38
C TYR A 123 0.82 -0.40 -6.39
N MET A 124 -0.44 -0.81 -6.55
CA MET A 124 -1.39 -0.14 -7.44
C MET A 124 -1.76 1.26 -6.93
N ARG A 125 -1.88 1.43 -5.61
CA ARG A 125 -2.12 2.74 -4.98
C ARG A 125 -0.92 3.67 -5.17
N ILE A 126 0.30 3.15 -4.98
CA ILE A 126 1.56 3.89 -5.18
C ILE A 126 1.67 4.36 -6.63
N LEU A 127 1.44 3.47 -7.60
CA LEU A 127 1.48 3.81 -9.03
C LEU A 127 0.45 4.89 -9.40
N MET A 128 -0.77 4.81 -8.87
CA MET A 128 -1.80 5.84 -9.08
C MET A 128 -1.34 7.22 -8.56
N LEU A 129 -0.70 7.26 -7.39
CA LEU A 129 -0.21 8.49 -6.79
C LEU A 129 0.98 9.08 -7.57
N GLU A 130 1.88 8.24 -8.06
CA GLU A 130 2.97 8.67 -8.95
C GLU A 130 2.45 9.23 -10.27
N GLU A 131 1.42 8.61 -10.87
CA GLU A 131 0.78 9.11 -12.08
C GLU A 131 0.12 10.48 -11.84
N MET A 132 -0.60 10.62 -10.72
CA MET A 132 -1.19 11.88 -10.30
C MET A 132 -0.14 12.97 -10.10
N GLU A 133 1.00 12.64 -9.49
CA GLU A 133 2.12 13.57 -9.29
C GLU A 133 2.68 14.06 -10.63
N GLN A 134 2.94 13.16 -11.57
CA GLN A 134 3.46 13.51 -12.90
C GLN A 134 2.54 14.48 -13.62
N GLU A 135 1.23 14.28 -13.50
CA GLU A 135 0.27 15.17 -14.12
C GLU A 135 0.20 16.53 -13.44
N ILE A 136 0.24 16.58 -12.10
CA ILE A 136 0.28 17.83 -11.36
C ILE A 136 1.54 18.64 -11.71
N LYS A 137 2.69 17.98 -11.87
CA LYS A 137 3.94 18.62 -12.31
C LYS A 137 3.86 19.15 -13.74
N THR A 138 3.12 18.47 -14.62
CA THR A 138 3.05 18.80 -16.06
C THR A 138 1.99 19.86 -16.36
N GLY A 139 0.84 19.82 -15.68
CA GLY A 139 -0.35 20.61 -16.03
C GLY A 139 -1.12 21.19 -14.85
N GLY A 140 -0.63 21.03 -13.61
CA GLY A 140 -1.34 21.44 -12.40
C GLY A 140 -2.45 20.46 -12.00
N LEU A 141 -3.25 20.84 -10.99
CA LEU A 141 -4.33 19.97 -10.50
C LEU A 141 -5.40 19.74 -11.57
N PRO A 142 -5.72 18.48 -11.92
CA PRO A 142 -6.75 18.18 -12.91
C PRO A 142 -8.12 18.59 -12.39
N GLN A 143 -9.02 19.02 -13.30
CA GLN A 143 -10.40 19.37 -12.92
C GLN A 143 -11.17 18.19 -12.33
N ASN A 144 -10.82 16.96 -12.73
CA ASN A 144 -11.33 15.73 -12.13
C ASN A 144 -10.18 14.93 -11.50
N ILE A 145 -10.06 15.03 -10.18
CA ILE A 145 -9.04 14.33 -9.38
C ILE A 145 -9.25 12.81 -9.32
N TYR A 146 -10.46 12.33 -9.65
CA TYR A 146 -10.82 10.91 -9.58
C TYR A 146 -10.61 10.17 -10.90
N LYS A 147 -10.04 10.81 -11.92
CA LYS A 147 -9.78 10.16 -13.21
C LYS A 147 -8.77 9.01 -13.14
N PHE A 148 -8.00 8.92 -12.05
CA PHE A 148 -7.00 7.89 -11.80
C PHE A 148 -7.57 6.69 -11.01
N VAL A 149 -8.85 6.76 -10.61
CA VAL A 149 -9.56 5.71 -9.85
C VAL A 149 -10.43 4.87 -10.77
#